data_AF-A0A929BPA9-F1
#
_entry.id   AF-A0A929BPA9-F1
#
_cell.length_a   1.000
_cell.length_b   1.000
_cell.length_c   1.000
_cell.angle_alpha   90.00
_cell.angle_beta   90.00
_cell.angle_gamma   90.00
#
_symmetry.space_group_name_H-M   'P 1'
#
loop_
_entity.id
_entity.type
_entity.pdbx_description
1 polymer ?
#
loop_
_entity_poly.entity_id
_entity_poly.type
_entity_poly.pdbx_seq_one_letter_code
_entity_poly.pdbx_strand_id
1 'polypeptide(L)'
;MTPQAWIVVVVLAATVLLLTWVAFLAWRTAQVPFPGLFTEPTLIVNNLGDSTWPGYAAGLHFPDHLAALDGRSLESTTALMRALAQHEPGDVVTLTARGEDGALRGIHVRLESFPVKGLTIFFALPYVLGLIYLGIGTWVFLARRHEPAGRVFA
;
A
#
# COMPACT_ATOMS: atom_id res chain seq x y z
N MET A 1 -38.13 9.33 -6.97
CA MET A 1 -37.12 8.83 -6.01
C MET A 1 -37.30 9.58 -4.71
N THR A 2 -37.40 8.89 -3.57
CA THR A 2 -37.41 9.57 -2.26
C THR A 2 -36.04 10.21 -2.01
N PRO A 3 -35.94 11.37 -1.33
CA PRO A 3 -34.68 12.09 -1.13
C PRO A 3 -33.57 11.23 -0.48
N GLN A 4 -33.96 10.26 0.35
CA GLN A 4 -33.04 9.30 0.99
C GLN A 4 -32.39 8.32 0.01
N ALA A 5 -33.08 7.92 -1.07
CA ALA A 5 -32.52 7.01 -2.07
C ALA A 5 -31.41 7.68 -2.89
N TRP A 6 -31.50 8.99 -3.10
CA TRP A 6 -30.50 9.74 -3.84
C TRP A 6 -29.18 9.85 -3.06
N ILE A 7 -29.25 10.06 -1.74
CA ILE A 7 -28.07 10.07 -0.86
C ILE A 7 -27.31 8.75 -0.97
N VAL A 8 -28.00 7.60 -0.94
CA VAL A 8 -27.33 6.30 -1.02
C VAL A 8 -26.71 6.07 -2.39
N VAL A 9 -27.38 6.44 -3.48
CA VAL A 9 -26.80 6.36 -4.82
C VAL A 9 -25.54 7.23 -4.92
N VAL A 10 -25.56 8.44 -4.37
CA VAL A 10 -24.39 9.33 -4.34
C VAL A 10 -23.26 8.72 -3.51
N VAL A 11 -23.55 8.16 -2.33
CA VAL A 11 -22.53 7.51 -1.48
C VAL A 11 -21.94 6.28 -2.16
N LEU A 12 -22.75 5.44 -2.82
CA LEU A 12 -22.27 4.28 -3.55
C LEU A 12 -21.41 4.70 -4.75
N ALA A 13 -21.87 5.69 -5.53
CA ALA A 13 -21.09 6.24 -6.63
C ALA A 13 -19.76 6.81 -6.16
N ALA A 14 -19.76 7.61 -5.08
CA ALA A 14 -18.54 8.14 -4.47
C ALA A 14 -17.61 7.02 -3.98
N THR A 15 -18.16 5.95 -3.41
CA THR A 15 -17.39 4.79 -2.96
C THR A 15 -16.73 4.07 -4.13
N VAL A 16 -17.46 3.83 -5.22
CA VAL A 16 -16.90 3.21 -6.44
C VAL A 16 -15.82 4.10 -7.06
N LEU A 17 -16.05 5.41 -7.13
CA LEU A 17 -15.04 6.37 -7.60
C LEU A 17 -13.79 6.35 -6.71
N LEU A 18 -13.95 6.28 -5.39
CA LEU A 18 -12.81 6.17 -4.47
C LEU A 18 -12.07 4.84 -4.62
N LEU A 19 -12.78 3.72 -4.78
CA LEU A 19 -12.16 2.41 -4.98
C LEU A 19 -11.42 2.31 -6.31
N THR A 20 -11.95 2.91 -7.37
CA THR A 20 -11.26 2.98 -8.67
C THR A 20 -10.04 3.90 -8.60
N TRP A 21 -10.13 5.03 -7.90
CA TRP A 21 -8.99 5.89 -7.62
C TRP A 21 -7.88 5.17 -6.85
N VAL A 22 -8.24 4.43 -5.79
CA VAL A 22 -7.28 3.63 -5.01
C VAL A 22 -6.64 2.54 -5.86
N ALA A 23 -7.40 1.85 -6.72
CA ALA A 23 -6.85 0.86 -7.64
C ALA A 23 -5.86 1.49 -8.64
N PHE A 24 -6.15 2.69 -9.14
CA PHE A 24 -5.24 3.43 -10.00
C PHE A 24 -3.94 3.82 -9.27
N LEU A 25 -4.04 4.29 -8.02
CA LEU A 25 -2.86 4.59 -7.19
C LEU A 25 -2.02 3.34 -6.90
N ALA A 26 -2.66 2.21 -6.63
CA ALA A 26 -1.97 0.95 -6.40
C ALA A 26 -1.23 0.48 -7.65
N TRP A 27 -1.86 0.57 -8.82
CA TRP A 27 -1.22 0.26 -10.10
C TRP A 27 0.00 1.13 -10.36
N ARG A 28 -0.14 2.45 -10.18
CA ARG A 28 0.97 3.40 -10.33
C ARG A 28 2.13 3.09 -9.38
N THR A 29 1.81 2.73 -8.14
CA THR A 29 2.81 2.39 -7.12
C THR A 29 3.49 1.06 -7.43
N ALA A 30 2.76 0.07 -7.95
CA ALA A 30 3.30 -1.24 -8.33
C ALA A 30 4.28 -1.18 -9.52
N GLN A 31 4.25 -0.10 -10.31
CA GLN A 31 5.22 0.16 -11.37
C GLN A 31 6.55 0.71 -10.85
N VAL A 32 6.61 1.21 -9.62
CA VAL A 32 7.86 1.67 -9.01
C VAL A 32 8.71 0.45 -8.65
N PRO A 33 10.00 0.44 -9.01
CA PRO A 33 10.86 -0.69 -8.68
C PRO A 33 10.98 -0.87 -7.17
N PHE A 34 10.86 -2.11 -6.74
CA PHE A 34 10.78 -2.51 -5.35
C PHE A 34 12.16 -2.89 -4.82
N PRO A 35 12.63 -2.27 -3.73
CA PRO A 35 13.93 -2.59 -3.14
C PRO A 35 13.91 -3.90 -2.33
N GLY A 36 12.82 -4.65 -2.33
CA GLY A 36 12.78 -5.92 -1.62
C GLY A 36 12.67 -5.79 -0.09
N LEU A 37 12.14 -4.67 0.40
CA LEU A 37 11.86 -4.44 1.82
C LEU A 37 10.77 -3.39 1.96
N PHE A 38 10.14 -3.34 3.13
CA PHE A 38 9.24 -2.25 3.50
C PHE A 38 9.84 -1.38 4.60
N THR A 39 9.43 -0.12 4.60
CA THR A 39 9.84 0.87 5.60
C THR A 39 8.65 1.54 6.25
N GLU A 40 8.81 1.93 7.49
CA GLU A 40 7.92 2.87 8.17
C GLU A 40 8.06 4.30 7.60
N PRO A 41 7.13 5.23 7.92
CA PRO A 41 7.23 6.63 7.50
C PRO A 41 8.54 7.31 7.91
N THR A 42 9.15 6.83 8.99
CA THR A 42 10.45 7.24 9.54
C THR A 42 11.64 6.53 8.89
N LEU A 43 11.45 5.82 7.77
CA LEU A 43 12.51 5.08 7.06
C LEU A 43 13.16 3.93 7.86
N ILE A 44 12.52 3.48 8.93
CA ILE A 44 12.91 2.27 9.66
C ILE A 44 12.44 1.06 8.86
N VAL A 45 13.34 0.11 8.61
CA VAL A 45 13.04 -1.16 7.94
C VAL A 45 12.10 -1.96 8.82
N ASN A 46 10.96 -2.40 8.28
CA ASN A 46 10.02 -3.25 9.01
C ASN A 46 10.23 -4.73 8.67
N ASN A 47 9.54 -5.64 9.37
CA ASN A 47 9.63 -7.09 9.13
C ASN A 47 8.30 -7.71 8.64
N LEU A 48 7.53 -6.98 7.83
CA LEU A 48 6.22 -7.47 7.32
C LEU A 48 6.34 -8.30 6.04
N GLY A 49 7.49 -8.27 5.35
CA GLY A 49 7.69 -8.92 4.06
C GLY A 49 8.23 -10.36 4.12
N ASP A 50 8.59 -10.88 2.95
CA ASP A 50 9.21 -12.20 2.80
C ASP A 50 10.74 -12.07 2.92
N SER A 51 11.40 -12.91 3.73
CA SER A 51 12.85 -12.83 3.95
C SER A 51 13.68 -13.10 2.69
N THR A 52 13.07 -13.68 1.66
CA THR A 52 13.72 -13.90 0.36
C THR A 52 13.80 -12.65 -0.51
N TRP A 53 13.13 -11.56 -0.15
CA TRP A 53 13.15 -10.35 -0.95
C TRP A 53 14.54 -9.68 -0.93
N PRO A 54 14.98 -9.03 -2.03
CA PRO A 54 16.35 -8.55 -2.19
C PRO A 54 16.88 -7.71 -1.03
N GLY A 55 16.06 -6.80 -0.50
CA GLY A 55 16.45 -5.93 0.61
C GLY A 55 16.69 -6.70 1.90
N TYR A 56 15.75 -7.57 2.27
CA TYR A 56 15.91 -8.44 3.44
C TYR A 56 17.05 -9.45 3.25
N ALA A 57 17.16 -10.08 2.08
CA ALA A 57 18.21 -11.04 1.77
C ALA A 57 19.62 -10.40 1.75
N ALA A 58 19.71 -9.10 1.48
CA ALA A 58 20.96 -8.33 1.55
C ALA A 58 21.36 -7.96 2.99
N GLY A 59 20.56 -8.31 3.99
CA GLY A 59 20.87 -8.13 5.40
C GLY A 59 20.27 -6.87 6.04
N LEU A 60 19.37 -6.18 5.34
CA LEU A 60 18.59 -5.08 5.94
C LEU A 60 17.47 -5.68 6.77
N HIS A 61 17.43 -5.39 8.05
CA HIS A 61 16.43 -5.95 8.97
C HIS A 61 15.89 -4.88 9.91
N PHE A 62 14.74 -5.14 10.53
CA PHE A 62 14.31 -4.29 11.64
C PHE A 62 15.33 -4.41 12.80
N PRO A 63 15.77 -3.30 13.44
CA PRO A 63 15.30 -1.92 13.31
C PRO A 63 16.24 -0.97 12.51
N ASP A 64 16.87 -1.45 11.43
CA ASP A 64 17.77 -0.62 10.62
C ASP A 64 17.06 0.61 10.04
N HIS A 65 17.71 1.78 10.11
CA HIS A 65 17.16 3.04 9.61
C HIS A 65 17.81 3.45 8.28
N LEU A 66 17.03 3.52 7.20
CA LEU A 66 17.51 3.98 5.91
C LEU A 66 17.85 5.47 5.95
N ALA A 67 19.10 5.78 5.60
CA ALA A 67 19.64 7.14 5.61
C ALA A 67 19.87 7.70 4.20
N ALA A 68 20.23 6.85 3.23
CA ALA A 68 20.47 7.30 1.86
C ALA A 68 20.20 6.20 0.82
N LEU A 69 19.94 6.62 -0.42
CA LEU A 69 19.91 5.77 -1.61
C LEU A 69 20.86 6.37 -2.65
N ASP A 70 21.84 5.59 -3.09
CA ASP A 70 22.89 6.01 -4.03
C ASP A 70 23.56 7.34 -3.64
N GLY A 71 23.84 7.48 -2.33
CA GLY A 71 24.45 8.68 -1.76
C GLY A 71 23.50 9.87 -1.58
N ARG A 72 22.24 9.78 -2.01
CA ARG A 72 21.22 10.83 -1.78
C ARG A 72 20.53 10.60 -0.44
N SER A 73 20.60 11.60 0.44
CA SER A 73 19.93 11.56 1.76
C SER A 73 18.42 11.35 1.60
N LEU A 74 17.88 10.45 2.40
CA LEU A 74 16.46 10.17 2.47
C LEU A 74 15.89 10.75 3.76
N GLU A 75 14.96 11.70 3.63
CA GLU A 75 14.29 12.32 4.78
C GLU A 75 12.86 11.79 4.99
N SER A 76 12.31 11.08 4.01
CA SER A 76 10.96 10.51 4.07
C SER A 76 10.78 9.36 3.08
N THR A 77 9.77 8.53 3.32
CA THR A 77 9.35 7.48 2.37
C THR A 77 8.98 8.06 1.00
N THR A 78 8.44 9.28 0.95
CA THR A 78 8.15 9.97 -0.33
C THR A 78 9.42 10.33 -1.10
N ALA A 79 10.52 10.65 -0.41
CA ALA A 79 11.82 10.87 -1.04
C ALA A 79 12.39 9.54 -1.57
N LEU A 80 12.27 8.46 -0.80
CA LEU A 80 12.66 7.11 -1.22
C LEU A 80 11.89 6.67 -2.47
N MET A 81 10.57 6.78 -2.46
CA MET A 81 9.72 6.45 -3.60
C MET A 81 10.07 7.25 -4.85
N ARG A 82 10.35 8.55 -4.71
CA ARG A 82 10.79 9.40 -5.84
C ARG A 82 12.16 9.00 -6.37
N ALA A 83 13.08 8.58 -5.50
CA ALA A 83 14.41 8.13 -5.90
C ALA A 83 14.34 6.77 -6.61
N LEU A 84 13.53 5.84 -6.09
CA LEU A 84 13.27 4.54 -6.73
C LEU A 84 12.59 4.69 -8.08
N ALA A 85 11.64 5.63 -8.22
CA ALA A 85 10.95 5.88 -9.49
C ALA A 85 11.87 6.39 -10.64
N GLN A 86 13.14 6.69 -10.35
CA GLN A 86 14.14 7.05 -11.37
C GLN A 86 14.91 5.82 -11.90
N HIS A 87 14.67 4.64 -11.36
CA HIS A 87 15.33 3.39 -11.69
C HIS A 87 14.37 2.41 -12.37
N GLU A 88 14.93 1.34 -12.92
CA GLU A 88 14.19 0.26 -13.54
C GLU A 88 14.29 -1.03 -12.73
N PRO A 89 13.28 -1.93 -12.80
CA PRO A 89 13.40 -3.26 -12.22
C PRO A 89 14.61 -4.00 -12.80
N GLY A 90 15.48 -4.49 -11.92
CA GLY A 90 16.73 -5.16 -12.28
C GLY A 90 17.98 -4.35 -11.97
N ASP A 91 17.86 -3.04 -11.77
CA ASP A 91 18.97 -2.15 -11.39
C ASP A 91 19.52 -2.49 -10.00
N VAL A 92 20.81 -2.23 -9.79
CA VAL A 92 21.45 -2.39 -8.49
C VAL A 92 21.67 -1.01 -7.87
N VAL A 93 21.04 -0.76 -6.73
CA VAL A 93 21.16 0.48 -5.97
C VAL A 93 21.89 0.23 -4.66
N THR A 94 22.54 1.27 -4.14
CA THR A 94 23.22 1.24 -2.85
C THR A 94 22.34 1.89 -1.79
N LEU A 95 21.80 1.08 -0.90
CA LEU A 95 21.03 1.55 0.25
C LEU A 95 21.97 1.73 1.43
N THR A 96 22.03 2.95 1.96
CA THR A 96 22.77 3.23 3.20
C THR A 96 21.80 3.14 4.36
N ALA A 97 22.03 2.21 5.27
CA ALA A 97 21.25 2.05 6.50
C ALA A 97 22.13 2.27 7.73
N ARG A 98 21.50 2.75 8.81
CA ARG A 98 22.09 2.87 10.14
C ARG A 98 21.57 1.72 11.00
N GLY A 99 22.48 0.87 11.46
CA GLY A 99 22.14 -0.20 12.38
C GLY A 99 22.02 0.27 13.83
N GLU A 100 21.70 -0.67 14.74
CA GLU A 100 21.60 -0.42 16.19
C GLU A 100 22.92 0.09 16.81
N ASP A 101 24.05 -0.29 16.22
CA ASP A 101 25.39 0.17 16.59
C ASP A 101 25.67 1.64 16.19
N GLY A 102 24.72 2.28 15.48
CA GLY A 102 24.86 3.64 14.95
C GLY A 102 25.76 3.74 13.72
N ALA A 103 26.38 2.62 13.31
CA ALA A 103 27.23 2.57 12.14
C ALA A 103 26.40 2.62 10.84
N LEU A 104 26.89 3.41 9.88
CA LEU A 104 26.32 3.45 8.53
C LEU A 104 26.91 2.33 7.69
N ARG A 105 26.04 1.54 7.06
CA ARG A 105 26.42 0.44 6.17
C ARG A 105 25.78 0.67 4.81
N GLY A 106 26.60 0.64 3.76
CA GLY A 106 26.13 0.66 2.38
C GLY A 106 25.91 -0.76 1.89
N ILE A 107 24.68 -1.09 1.53
CA ILE A 107 24.27 -2.43 1.10
C ILE A 107 23.78 -2.33 -0.34
N HIS A 108 24.35 -3.16 -1.22
CA HIS A 108 23.92 -3.25 -2.61
C HIS A 108 22.70 -4.13 -2.71
N VAL A 109 21.61 -3.57 -3.22
CA VAL A 109 20.33 -4.25 -3.36
C VAL A 109 19.89 -4.17 -4.81
N ARG A 110 19.51 -5.32 -5.37
CA ARG A 110 18.93 -5.39 -6.71
C ARG A 110 17.45 -5.07 -6.61
N LEU A 111 17.01 -4.06 -7.33
CA LEU A 111 15.61 -3.72 -7.47
C LEU A 111 14.88 -4.79 -8.27
N GLU A 112 13.66 -5.11 -7.89
CA GLU A 112 12.80 -6.04 -8.60
C GLU A 112 11.40 -5.45 -8.83
N SER A 113 10.60 -6.08 -9.68
CA SER A 113 9.17 -5.74 -9.74
C SER A 113 8.47 -6.23 -8.48
N PHE A 114 7.49 -5.48 -7.99
CA PHE A 114 6.77 -5.86 -6.77
C PHE A 114 6.16 -7.27 -6.91
N PRO A 115 6.46 -8.20 -5.99
CA PRO A 115 6.10 -9.60 -6.17
C PRO A 115 4.58 -9.81 -6.14
N VAL A 116 4.08 -10.64 -7.07
CA VAL A 116 2.64 -10.93 -7.21
C VAL A 116 2.03 -11.50 -5.92
N LYS A 117 2.78 -12.33 -5.19
CA LYS A 117 2.39 -12.84 -3.87
C LYS A 117 2.14 -11.70 -2.88
N GLY A 118 3.07 -10.73 -2.82
CA GLY A 118 2.93 -9.53 -1.99
C GLY A 118 1.71 -8.71 -2.40
N LEU A 119 1.51 -8.48 -3.70
CA LEU A 119 0.35 -7.75 -4.23
C LEU A 119 -0.98 -8.42 -3.85
N THR A 120 -1.01 -9.75 -3.88
CA THR A 120 -2.21 -10.50 -3.52
C THR A 120 -2.55 -10.35 -2.05
N ILE A 121 -1.55 -10.46 -1.17
CA ILE A 121 -1.73 -10.44 0.29
C ILE A 121 -2.02 -9.02 0.80
N PHE A 122 -1.22 -8.04 0.38
CA PHE A 122 -1.28 -6.67 0.93
C PHE A 122 -2.31 -5.79 0.24
N PHE A 123 -2.70 -6.09 -1.01
CA PHE A 123 -3.61 -5.25 -1.77
C PHE A 123 -4.88 -6.00 -2.20
N ALA A 124 -4.74 -7.07 -3.00
CA ALA A 124 -5.90 -7.69 -3.64
C ALA A 124 -6.88 -8.30 -2.62
N LEU A 125 -6.38 -8.99 -1.59
CA LEU A 125 -7.21 -9.65 -0.58
C LEU A 125 -8.03 -8.64 0.26
N PRO A 126 -7.42 -7.60 0.89
CA PRO A 126 -8.18 -6.54 1.56
C PRO A 126 -9.15 -5.81 0.63
N TYR A 127 -8.75 -5.58 -0.62
CA TYR A 127 -9.59 -4.88 -1.60
C TYR A 127 -10.85 -5.68 -1.96
N VAL A 128 -10.69 -6.99 -2.23
CA VAL A 128 -11.81 -7.91 -2.50
C VAL A 128 -12.72 -8.03 -1.27
N LEU A 129 -12.15 -8.11 -0.06
CA LEU A 129 -12.94 -8.09 1.17
C LEU A 129 -13.79 -6.81 1.27
N GLY A 130 -13.21 -5.65 0.98
CA GLY A 130 -13.94 -4.38 0.92
C GLY A 130 -15.10 -4.39 -0.07
N LEU A 131 -14.89 -4.95 -1.27
CA LEU A 131 -15.94 -5.11 -2.29
C LEU A 131 -17.06 -6.05 -1.83
N ILE A 132 -16.71 -7.15 -1.15
CA ILE A 132 -17.69 -8.08 -0.59
C ILE A 132 -18.55 -7.35 0.46
N TYR A 133 -17.92 -6.63 1.39
CA TYR A 133 -18.65 -5.85 2.41
C TYR A 133 -19.55 -4.78 1.77
N LEU A 134 -19.06 -4.08 0.74
CA LEU A 134 -19.85 -3.10 0.00
C LEU A 134 -21.04 -3.75 -0.70
N GLY A 135 -20.86 -4.91 -1.32
CA GLY A 135 -21.91 -5.67 -1.99
C GLY A 135 -22.99 -6.14 -1.01
N ILE A 136 -22.58 -6.72 0.13
CA ILE A 136 -23.50 -7.17 1.18
C ILE A 136 -24.26 -5.98 1.78
N GLY A 137 -23.55 -4.89 2.12
CA GLY A 137 -24.19 -3.69 2.68
C GLY A 137 -25.20 -3.07 1.72
N THR A 138 -24.85 -3.00 0.43
CA THR A 138 -25.76 -2.53 -0.64
C THR A 138 -26.98 -3.43 -0.77
N TRP A 139 -26.77 -4.76 -0.77
CA TRP A 139 -27.86 -5.73 -0.85
C TRP A 139 -28.82 -5.62 0.32
N VAL A 140 -28.30 -5.61 1.56
CA VAL A 140 -29.11 -5.49 2.78
C VAL A 140 -29.89 -4.18 2.78
N PHE A 141 -29.27 -3.07 2.39
CA PHE A 141 -29.94 -1.79 2.24
C PHE A 141 -31.09 -1.87 1.22
N LEU A 142 -30.84 -2.43 0.03
CA LEU A 142 -31.85 -2.55 -1.02
C LEU A 142 -33.01 -3.49 -0.65
N ALA A 143 -32.74 -4.56 0.10
CA ALA A 143 -33.74 -5.51 0.58
C ALA A 143 -34.61 -4.91 1.69
N ARG A 144 -34.00 -4.19 2.64
CA ARG A 144 -34.71 -3.63 3.81
C ARG A 144 -35.33 -2.25 3.58
N ARG A 145 -35.05 -1.56 2.46
CA ARG A 145 -35.60 -0.22 2.17
C ARG A 145 -37.14 -0.14 2.14
N HIS A 146 -37.84 -1.28 2.07
CA HIS A 146 -39.30 -1.36 2.05
C HIS A 146 -39.90 -1.86 3.37
N GLU A 147 -39.10 -2.21 4.39
CA GLU A 147 -39.65 -2.68 5.68
C GLU A 147 -40.28 -1.51 6.47
N PRO A 148 -41.57 -1.60 6.86
CA PRO A 148 -42.30 -0.53 7.54
C PRO A 148 -41.83 -0.24 8.98
N ALA A 149 -40.89 -1.03 9.52
CA ALA A 149 -40.36 -0.86 10.88
C ALA A 149 -39.65 0.48 11.11
N GLY A 150 -39.15 1.14 10.06
CA GLY A 150 -38.57 2.50 10.14
C GLY A 150 -39.58 3.63 10.27
N ARG A 151 -40.89 3.34 10.23
CA ARG A 151 -41.97 4.34 10.17
C ARG A 151 -42.78 4.48 11.47
N VAL A 152 -42.45 3.71 12.51
CA VAL A 152 -43.24 3.63 13.77
C VAL A 152 -42.85 4.69 14.81
N PHE A 153 -41.82 5.51 14.54
CA PHE A 153 -41.43 6.63 15.42
C PHE A 153 -41.85 8.02 14.89
N ALA A 154 -42.85 8.10 14.01
CA ALA A 154 -43.41 9.36 13.51
C ALA A 154 -44.87 9.53 13.97
#